data_AF-A0A7T8GL21-F1
#
_entry.id   AF-A0A7T8GL21-F1
#
_cell.length_a   1.000
_cell.length_b   1.000
_cell.length_c   1.000
_cell.angle_alpha   90.00
_cell.angle_beta   90.00
_cell.angle_gamma   90.00
#
_symmetry.space_group_name_H-M   'P 1'
#
loop_
_entity.id
_entity.type
_entity.pdbx_description
1 polymer ?
#
loop_
_entity_poly.entity_id
_entity_poly.type
_entity_poly.pdbx_seq_one_letter_code
_entity_poly.pdbx_strand_id
1 'polypeptide(L)'
;MSLERDVRIQVHALLEAGKTPTEISRQFGISRPTVYKVKATGIEKKVGSGAKKSLDGEEVKQILLADLLKSIRAHAADIETLRTKFIP
;
A
#
# COMPACT_ATOMS: atom_id res chain seq x y z
N MET A 1 14.57 8.47 -3.07
CA MET A 1 13.99 9.78 -2.67
C MET A 1 12.52 9.84 -3.06
N SER A 2 11.67 10.39 -2.19
CA SER A 2 10.30 10.77 -2.52
C SER A 2 10.30 12.21 -3.00
N LEU A 3 9.62 12.52 -4.12
CA LEU A 3 9.30 13.91 -4.45
C LEU A 3 8.30 14.45 -3.44
N GLU A 4 8.45 15.72 -3.07
CA GLU A 4 7.43 16.47 -2.36
C GLU A 4 6.14 16.55 -3.19
N ARG A 5 5.00 16.67 -2.51
CA ARG A 5 3.68 16.66 -3.13
C ARG A 5 3.54 17.79 -4.15
N ASP A 6 4.04 18.98 -3.82
CA ASP A 6 3.92 20.17 -4.65
C ASP A 6 4.71 20.05 -5.95
N VAL A 7 5.93 19.51 -5.88
CA VAL A 7 6.75 19.23 -7.06
C VAL A 7 6.05 18.22 -7.97
N ARG A 8 5.37 17.22 -7.38
CA ARG A 8 4.62 16.22 -8.15
C ARG A 8 3.39 16.81 -8.85
N ILE A 9 2.69 17.75 -8.21
CA ILE A 9 1.58 18.51 -8.83
C ILE A 9 2.10 19.30 -10.03
N GLN A 10 3.22 20.01 -9.87
CA GLN A 10 3.81 20.81 -10.95
C GLN A 10 4.28 19.96 -12.13
N VAL A 11 4.96 18.82 -11.84
CA VAL A 11 5.35 17.86 -12.88
C VAL A 11 4.13 17.33 -13.64
N HIS A 12 3.05 17.01 -12.93
CA HIS A 12 1.81 16.54 -13.56
C HIS A 12 1.18 17.63 -14.44
N ALA A 13 1.07 18.86 -13.95
CA ALA A 13 0.52 19.99 -14.73
C ALA A 13 1.31 20.25 -16.02
N LEU A 14 2.64 20.14 -15.98
CA LEU A 14 3.49 20.29 -17.17
C LEU A 14 3.33 19.14 -18.16
N LEU A 15 3.14 17.91 -17.67
CA LEU A 15 2.84 16.77 -18.53
C LEU A 15 1.49 16.95 -19.25
N GLU A 16 0.46 17.44 -18.56
CA GLU A 16 -0.84 17.77 -19.16
C GLU A 16 -0.74 18.94 -20.16
N ALA A 17 0.13 19.91 -19.89
CA ALA A 17 0.44 21.00 -20.82
C ALA A 17 1.28 20.57 -22.05
N GLY A 18 1.59 19.28 -22.19
CA GLY A 18 2.29 18.73 -23.35
C GLY A 18 3.81 18.84 -23.30
N LYS A 19 4.40 19.23 -22.17
CA LYS A 19 5.87 19.26 -22.02
C LYS A 19 6.46 17.86 -22.03
N THR A 20 7.64 17.73 -22.62
CA THR A 20 8.33 16.45 -22.68
C THR A 20 8.94 16.08 -21.32
N PRO A 21 8.99 14.78 -20.96
CA PRO A 21 9.63 14.34 -19.72
C PRO A 21 11.12 14.76 -19.60
N THR A 22 11.79 14.97 -20.73
CA THR A 22 13.19 15.43 -20.78
C THR A 22 13.31 16.90 -20.37
N GLU A 23 12.42 17.77 -20.84
CA GLU A 23 12.39 19.19 -20.42
C GLU A 23 12.08 19.32 -18.94
N ILE A 24 11.07 18.59 -18.46
CA ILE A 24 10.66 18.61 -17.04
C ILE A 24 11.79 18.10 -16.15
N SER A 25 12.49 17.05 -16.57
CA SER A 25 13.66 16.52 -15.87
C SER A 25 14.75 17.57 -15.71
N ARG A 26 15.05 18.34 -16.76
CA ARG A 26 16.04 19.44 -16.71
C ARG A 26 15.58 20.60 -15.83
N GLN A 27 14.31 20.98 -15.93
CA GLN A 27 13.75 22.12 -15.20
C GLN A 27 13.74 21.92 -13.68
N PHE A 28 13.43 20.70 -13.22
CA PHE A 28 13.32 20.40 -11.80
C PHE A 28 14.54 19.66 -11.23
N GLY A 29 15.56 19.35 -12.04
CA GLY A 29 16.71 18.55 -11.61
C GLY A 29 16.34 17.11 -11.21
N ILE A 30 15.22 16.60 -11.72
CA ILE A 30 14.68 15.28 -11.35
C ILE A 30 15.09 14.27 -12.41
N SER A 31 15.44 13.03 -12.02
CA SER A 31 15.73 11.97 -12.99
C SER A 31 14.53 11.67 -13.91
N ARG A 32 14.79 11.43 -15.20
CA ARG A 32 13.75 11.07 -16.18
C ARG A 32 12.87 9.89 -15.73
N PRO A 33 13.40 8.80 -15.14
CA PRO A 33 12.57 7.72 -14.60
C PRO A 33 11.55 8.18 -13.56
N THR A 34 11.90 9.17 -12.73
CA THR A 34 10.97 9.72 -11.73
C THR A 34 9.81 10.45 -12.41
N VAL A 35 10.07 11.22 -13.47
CA VAL A 35 9.02 11.91 -14.24
C VAL A 35 8.07 10.89 -14.88
N TYR A 36 8.59 9.80 -15.45
CA TYR A 36 7.75 8.70 -15.96
C TYR A 36 6.91 8.03 -14.87
N LYS A 37 7.45 7.85 -13.66
CA LYS A 37 6.67 7.34 -12.53
C LYS A 37 5.54 8.28 -12.16
N VAL A 38 5.75 9.59 -12.17
CA VAL A 38 4.67 10.57 -11.91
C VAL A 38 3.61 10.49 -13.01
N LYS A 39 4.00 10.38 -14.27
CA LYS A 39 3.06 10.16 -15.38
C LYS A 39 2.19 8.90 -15.20
N ALA A 40 2.79 7.81 -14.72
CA ALA A 40 2.08 6.54 -14.53
C ALA A 40 1.23 6.46 -13.25
N THR A 41 1.70 7.07 -12.15
CA THR A 41 1.05 7.00 -10.83
C THR A 41 0.14 8.18 -10.52
N GLY A 42 0.25 9.27 -11.26
CA GLY A 42 -0.46 10.52 -11.00
C GLY A 42 0.11 11.29 -9.80
N ILE A 43 -0.70 12.24 -9.32
CA ILE A 43 -0.35 13.15 -8.21
C ILE A 43 -0.35 12.40 -6.87
N GLU A 44 -1.32 11.52 -6.65
CA GLU A 44 -1.45 10.82 -5.37
C GLU A 44 -0.62 9.54 -5.35
N LYS A 45 0.17 9.37 -4.29
CA LYS A 45 0.71 8.06 -3.96
C LYS A 45 -0.38 7.31 -3.22
N LYS A 46 -0.72 6.09 -3.66
CA LYS A 46 -1.40 5.14 -2.77
C LYS A 46 -0.53 4.98 -1.54
N VAL A 47 -1.02 5.45 -0.39
CA VAL A 47 -0.42 5.14 0.90
C VAL A 47 -0.42 3.62 0.97
N GLY A 48 0.77 3.03 1.10
CA GLY A 48 0.89 1.57 1.16
C GLY A 48 -0.06 1.03 2.22
N SER A 49 -0.67 -0.12 1.94
CA SER A 49 -1.38 -0.90 2.94
C SER A 49 -0.47 -1.01 4.17
N GLY A 50 -0.91 -0.44 5.30
CA GLY A 50 -0.14 -0.45 6.53
C GLY A 50 0.28 -1.86 6.94
N ALA A 51 1.11 -1.95 7.98
CA ALA A 51 1.50 -3.22 8.58
C ALA A 51 0.27 -4.14 8.69
N LYS A 52 0.32 -5.31 8.06
CA LYS A 52 -0.78 -6.29 8.15
C LYS A 52 -0.97 -6.56 9.64
N LYS A 53 -2.19 -6.36 10.16
CA LYS A 53 -2.54 -6.80 11.51
C LYS A 53 -2.34 -8.32 11.56
N SER A 54 -1.21 -8.75 12.10
CA SER A 54 -0.99 -10.15 12.47
C SER A 54 -1.79 -10.41 13.73
N LEU A 55 -2.48 -11.55 13.76
CA LEU A 55 -3.03 -12.08 15.01
C LEU A 55 -1.88 -12.43 15.96
N ASP A 56 -2.17 -12.45 17.26
CA ASP A 56 -1.20 -12.95 18.22
C ASP A 56 -0.94 -14.44 17.96
N GLY A 57 0.33 -14.81 17.91
CA GLY A 57 0.75 -16.14 17.48
C GLY A 57 0.33 -17.24 18.45
N GLU A 58 0.17 -16.92 19.73
CA GLU A 58 -0.21 -17.89 20.76
C GLU A 58 -1.71 -18.24 20.70
N GLU A 59 -2.59 -17.26 20.47
CA GLU A 59 -4.03 -17.52 20.30
C GLU A 59 -4.30 -18.42 19.09
N VAL A 60 -3.61 -18.16 17.97
CA VAL A 60 -3.72 -18.97 16.75
C VAL A 60 -3.24 -20.40 17.00
N LYS A 61 -2.15 -20.60 17.77
CA LYS A 61 -1.67 -21.93 18.14
C LYS A 61 -2.67 -22.68 19.02
N GLN A 62 -3.27 -22.01 20.02
CA GLN A 62 -4.24 -22.65 20.90
C GLN A 62 -5.47 -23.15 20.12
N ILE A 63 -5.96 -22.39 19.15
CA ILE A 63 -7.10 -22.79 18.30
C ILE A 63 -6.73 -23.99 17.41
N LEU A 64 -5.54 -23.96 16.80
CA LEU A 64 -5.04 -25.08 15.99
C LEU A 64 -4.85 -26.36 16.80
N LEU A 65 -4.40 -26.25 18.06
CA LEU A 65 -4.19 -27.38 18.96
C LEU A 65 -5.49 -27.90 19.61
N ALA A 66 -6.52 -27.07 19.70
CA ALA A 66 -7.81 -27.45 20.29
C ALA A 66 -8.53 -28.54 19.47
N ASP A 67 -8.35 -28.54 18.15
CA ASP A 67 -8.88 -29.58 17.27
C ASP A 67 -7.97 -29.81 16.06
N LEU A 68 -7.05 -30.77 16.21
CA LEU A 68 -6.07 -31.14 15.20
C LEU A 68 -6.69 -31.80 13.95
N LEU A 69 -7.93 -32.29 14.03
CA LEU A 69 -8.62 -32.94 12.91
C LEU A 69 -9.40 -31.93 12.07
N LYS A 70 -9.67 -30.75 12.62
CA LYS A 70 -10.38 -29.69 11.92
C LYS A 70 -9.49 -29.03 10.87
N SER A 71 -10.06 -28.81 9.69
CA SER A 71 -9.32 -28.20 8.57
C SER A 71 -8.92 -26.75 8.89
N ILE A 72 -7.81 -26.29 8.31
CA ILE A 72 -7.32 -24.90 8.44
C ILE A 72 -8.42 -23.88 8.10
N ARG A 73 -9.25 -24.16 7.08
CA ARG A 73 -10.35 -23.27 6.67
C ARG A 73 -11.44 -23.17 7.75
N ALA A 74 -11.73 -24.26 8.44
CA ALA A 74 -12.71 -24.27 9.51
C ALA A 74 -12.17 -23.58 10.78
N HIS A 75 -10.87 -23.71 11.07
CA HIS A 75 -10.19 -22.92 12.11
C HIS A 75 -10.19 -21.42 11.80
N ALA A 76 -10.03 -21.03 10.53
CA ALA A 76 -10.10 -19.62 10.13
C ALA A 76 -11.46 -18.97 10.42
N ALA A 77 -12.56 -19.73 10.29
CA ALA A 77 -13.90 -19.25 10.63
C ALA A 77 -14.09 -19.02 12.15
N ASP A 78 -13.48 -19.87 12.98
CA ASP A 78 -13.48 -19.68 14.44
C ASP A 78 -12.68 -18.43 14.84
N ILE A 79 -11.53 -18.22 14.18
CA ILE A 79 -10.68 -17.03 14.37
C ILE A 79 -11.43 -15.75 13.96
N GLU A 80 -12.18 -15.77 12.86
CA GLU A 80 -12.98 -14.62 12.41
C GLU A 80 -14.16 -14.32 13.36
N THR A 81 -14.82 -15.33 13.90
CA THR A 81 -15.93 -15.15 14.85
C THR A 81 -15.48 -14.62 16.21
N LEU A 82 -14.26 -14.94 16.67
CA LEU A 82 -13.66 -14.32 17.86
C LEU A 82 -13.36 -12.84 17.63
N ARG A 83 -12.90 -12.48 16.44
CA ARG A 83 -12.53 -11.11 16.07
C ARG A 83 -13.73 -10.16 16.02
N THR A 84 -14.93 -10.64 15.70
CA THR A 84 -16.16 -9.83 15.66
C THR A 84 -16.84 -9.67 17.02
N LYS A 85 -16.59 -10.59 17.97
CA LYS A 85 -17.21 -10.59 19.31
C LYS A 85 -16.58 -9.59 20.30
N PHE A 86 -15.42 -9.02 19.96
CA PHE A 86 -14.62 -8.09 20.79
C PHE A 86 -14.48 -6.67 20.20
N ILE A 87 -15.45 -6.24 19.38
CA ILE A 87 -15.56 -4.84 18.94
C ILE A 87 -16.80 -4.25 19.63
N PRO A 88 -16.69 -3.25 20.53
CA PRO A 88 -17.85 -2.45 20.96
C PRO A 88 -18.39 -1.59 19.82
#